data_AF-A0A9P5N8G7-F1
#
_entry.id   AF-A0A9P5N8G7-F1
#
_cell.length_a   1.000
_cell.length_b   1.000
_cell.length_c   1.000
_cell.angle_alpha   90.00
_cell.angle_beta   90.00
_cell.angle_gamma   90.00
#
_symmetry.space_group_name_H-M   'P 1'
#
loop_
_entity.id
_entity.type
_entity.pdbx_description
1 polymer ?
#
loop_
_entity_poly.entity_id
_entity_poly.type
_entity_poly.pdbx_seq_one_letter_code
_entity_poly.pdbx_strand_id
1 'polypeptide(L)'
;GRRGILSSYPEIVEVIKKRLEYLREKNAPITMITAHAMIVVTILERNPGIFDKFDGSSFRVSESFVRKFLHGVLSWSLRKAMQAAQKLPKDWKEQCWHVFFRKAHLIKENDIP
;
A
#
# COMPACT_ATOMS: atom_id res chain seq x y z
N GLY A 1 -15.69 -14.75 12.76
CA GLY A 1 -14.54 -13.96 12.29
C GLY A 1 -13.37 -14.88 12.06
N ARG A 2 -12.85 -14.95 10.82
CA ARG A 2 -11.73 -15.85 10.51
C ARG A 2 -10.50 -15.37 11.29
N ARG A 3 -10.19 -16.03 12.41
CA ARG A 3 -8.82 -16.08 12.94
C ARG A 3 -7.97 -16.49 11.73
N GLY A 4 -7.15 -15.57 11.22
CA GLY A 4 -6.55 -15.71 9.89
C GLY A 4 -5.78 -17.03 9.77
N ILE A 5 -5.65 -17.58 8.57
CA ILE A 5 -4.98 -18.89 8.36
C ILE A 5 -3.58 -18.97 9.00
N LEU A 6 -2.90 -17.82 9.14
CA LEU A 6 -1.58 -17.70 9.77
C LEU A 6 -1.61 -17.61 11.30
N SER A 7 -2.79 -17.58 11.95
CA SER A 7 -2.89 -17.56 13.41
C SER A 7 -2.40 -18.85 14.06
N SER A 8 -2.42 -19.96 13.33
CA SER A 8 -1.81 -21.22 13.74
C SER A 8 -0.30 -21.29 13.50
N TYR A 9 0.29 -20.27 12.86
CA TYR A 9 1.70 -20.24 12.43
C TYR A 9 2.37 -18.92 12.88
N PRO A 10 2.46 -18.64 14.19
CA PRO A 10 3.01 -17.39 14.71
C PRO A 10 4.46 -17.16 14.28
N GLU A 11 5.24 -18.22 14.09
CA GLU A 11 6.62 -18.17 13.59
C GLU A 11 6.71 -17.60 12.18
N ILE A 12 5.77 -17.94 11.30
CA ILE A 12 5.70 -17.39 9.93
C ILE A 12 5.34 -15.91 10.00
N VAL A 13 4.38 -15.54 10.86
CA VAL A 13 3.97 -14.15 11.07
C VAL A 13 5.15 -13.29 11.52
N GLU A 14 5.95 -13.76 12.49
CA GLU A 14 7.13 -13.04 12.98
C GLU A 14 8.22 -12.88 11.91
N VAL A 15 8.45 -13.88 11.06
CA VAL A 15 9.41 -13.75 9.96
C VAL A 15 8.94 -12.71 8.94
N ILE A 16 7.65 -12.72 8.57
CA ILE A 16 7.08 -11.72 7.67
C ILE A 16 7.22 -10.32 8.27
N LYS A 17 6.90 -10.18 9.57
CA LYS A 17 6.98 -8.92 10.32
C LYS A 17 8.40 -8.34 10.25
N LYS A 18 9.41 -9.12 10.64
CA LYS A 18 10.82 -8.72 10.62
C LYS A 18 11.29 -8.30 9.22
N ARG A 19 10.90 -9.04 8.19
CA ARG A 19 11.26 -8.73 6.79
C ARG A 19 10.66 -7.39 6.33
N LEU A 20 9.41 -7.12 6.68
CA LEU A 20 8.74 -5.85 6.33
C LEU A 20 9.28 -4.67 7.15
N GLU A 21 9.54 -4.86 8.44
CA GLU A 21 10.15 -3.84 9.31
C GLU A 21 11.56 -3.48 8.81
N TYR A 22 12.37 -4.47 8.44
CA TYR A 22 13.68 -4.25 7.84
C TYR A 22 13.62 -3.37 6.58
N LEU A 23 12.68 -3.63 5.67
CA LEU A 23 12.50 -2.79 4.48
C LEU A 23 12.15 -1.34 4.85
N ARG A 24 11.30 -1.17 5.85
CA ARG A 24 10.89 0.17 6.32
C ARG A 24 12.05 0.92 6.96
N GLU A 25 12.85 0.25 7.79
CA GLU A 25 14.05 0.82 8.41
C GLU A 25 15.09 1.26 7.37
N LYS A 26 15.15 0.56 6.24
CA LYS A 26 16.00 0.93 5.09
C LYS A 26 15.38 1.99 4.18
N ASN A 27 14.26 2.60 4.56
CA ASN A 27 13.48 3.55 3.76
C ASN A 27 13.07 3.00 2.38
N ALA A 28 12.98 1.68 2.23
CA ALA A 28 12.50 1.06 1.01
C ALA A 28 10.96 1.20 0.93
N PRO A 29 10.40 1.54 -0.24
CA PRO A 29 8.96 1.69 -0.39
C PRO A 29 8.25 0.35 -0.26
N ILE A 30 7.33 0.25 0.70
CA ILE A 30 6.48 -0.92 0.89
C ILE A 30 5.16 -0.70 0.14
N THR A 31 5.13 -1.20 -1.09
CA THR A 31 3.94 -1.25 -1.93
C THR A 31 3.10 -2.50 -1.65
N MET A 32 1.88 -2.53 -2.18
CA MET A 32 1.03 -3.72 -2.12
C MET A 32 1.72 -4.96 -2.70
N ILE A 33 2.40 -4.79 -3.84
CA ILE A 33 3.09 -5.88 -4.55
C ILE A 33 4.23 -6.42 -3.69
N THR A 34 5.04 -5.52 -3.11
CA THR A 34 6.16 -5.95 -2.24
C THR A 34 5.67 -6.65 -0.98
N ALA A 35 4.62 -6.15 -0.33
CA ALA A 35 4.06 -6.78 0.86
C ALA A 35 3.45 -8.16 0.53
N HIS A 36 2.72 -8.24 -0.58
CA HIS A 36 2.16 -9.49 -1.09
C HIS A 36 3.26 -10.53 -1.38
N ALA A 37 4.28 -10.14 -2.15
CA ALA A 37 5.40 -11.01 -2.49
C ALA A 37 6.14 -11.48 -1.24
N MET A 38 6.40 -10.60 -0.28
CA MET A 38 7.10 -10.96 0.96
C MET A 38 6.31 -11.99 1.79
N ILE A 39 4.99 -11.84 1.87
CA ILE A 39 4.11 -12.82 2.54
C ILE A 39 4.16 -14.16 1.80
N VAL A 40 3.96 -14.16 0.48
CA VAL A 40 3.93 -15.40 -0.33
C VAL A 40 5.27 -16.14 -0.26
N VAL A 41 6.39 -15.45 -0.49
CA VAL A 41 7.73 -16.04 -0.44
C VAL A 41 8.00 -16.64 0.94
N THR A 42 7.65 -15.93 2.01
CA THR A 42 7.88 -16.46 3.37
C THR A 42 7.04 -17.70 3.65
N ILE A 43 5.79 -17.77 3.17
CA ILE A 43 4.96 -18.97 3.32
C ILE A 43 5.56 -20.12 2.50
N LEU A 44 5.95 -19.89 1.25
CA LEU A 44 6.55 -20.93 0.40
C LEU A 44 7.86 -21.48 0.98
N GLU A 45 8.69 -20.64 1.58
CA GLU A 45 9.95 -21.05 2.21
C GLU A 45 9.77 -21.83 3.52
N ARG A 46 8.72 -21.52 4.29
CA ARG A 46 8.53 -22.07 5.65
C ARG A 46 7.55 -23.22 5.72
N ASN A 47 6.41 -23.08 5.05
CA ASN A 47 5.36 -24.09 5.01
C ASN A 47 4.49 -23.89 3.76
N PRO A 48 4.91 -24.45 2.61
CA PRO A 48 4.15 -24.32 1.37
C PRO A 48 2.78 -24.98 1.45
N GLY A 49 2.59 -25.96 2.35
CA GLY A 49 1.32 -26.65 2.54
C GLY A 49 0.17 -25.77 3.02
N ILE A 50 0.45 -24.54 3.47
CA ILE A 50 -0.57 -23.52 3.74
C ILE A 50 -1.36 -23.16 2.46
N PHE A 51 -0.76 -23.31 1.28
CA PHE A 51 -1.45 -23.08 0.00
C PHE A 51 -2.24 -24.29 -0.49
N ASP A 52 -2.10 -25.45 0.16
CA ASP A 52 -2.87 -26.63 -0.20
C ASP A 52 -4.36 -26.40 0.08
N LYS A 53 -5.21 -27.19 -0.60
CA LYS A 53 -6.66 -27.05 -0.47
C LYS A 53 -7.09 -27.38 0.96
N PHE A 54 -7.71 -26.41 1.63
CA PHE A 54 -8.43 -26.59 2.88
C PHE A 54 -9.93 -26.51 2.59
N ASP A 55 -10.70 -27.54 2.95
CA ASP A 55 -12.17 -27.59 2.78
C ASP A 55 -12.66 -27.28 1.36
N GLY A 56 -11.92 -27.75 0.34
CA GLY A 56 -12.27 -27.55 -1.07
C GLY A 56 -11.83 -26.22 -1.69
N SER A 57 -11.23 -25.32 -0.92
CA SER A 57 -10.67 -24.06 -1.43
C SER A 57 -9.19 -23.91 -1.06
N SER A 58 -8.34 -23.49 -2.01
CA SER A 58 -6.95 -23.15 -1.67
C SER A 58 -6.88 -21.76 -1.07
N PHE A 59 -6.09 -21.62 0.00
CA PHE A 59 -5.76 -20.29 0.49
C PHE A 59 -5.00 -19.53 -0.58
N ARG A 60 -5.41 -18.28 -0.82
CA ARG A 60 -4.68 -17.34 -1.66
C ARG A 60 -4.43 -16.08 -0.86
N VAL A 61 -3.19 -15.59 -0.92
CA VAL A 61 -2.84 -14.27 -0.42
C VAL A 61 -3.51 -13.26 -1.35
N SER A 62 -4.70 -12.80 -1.00
CA SER A 62 -5.42 -11.76 -1.75
C SER A 62 -5.00 -10.38 -1.28
N GLU A 63 -5.25 -9.35 -2.10
CA GLU A 63 -4.96 -7.97 -1.69
C GLU A 63 -5.67 -7.59 -0.38
N SER A 64 -6.93 -8.01 -0.21
CA SER A 64 -7.69 -7.74 1.01
C SER A 64 -7.10 -8.45 2.24
N PHE A 65 -6.53 -9.64 2.06
CA PHE A 65 -5.78 -10.33 3.11
C PHE A 65 -4.52 -9.54 3.48
N VAL A 66 -3.73 -9.10 2.51
CA VAL A 66 -2.50 -8.32 2.77
C VAL A 66 -2.83 -7.03 3.52
N ARG A 67 -3.87 -6.30 3.12
CA ARG A 67 -4.34 -5.10 3.85
C ARG A 67 -4.69 -5.39 5.30
N LYS A 68 -5.46 -6.46 5.53
CA LYS A 68 -5.85 -6.88 6.90
C LYS A 68 -4.65 -7.33 7.72
N PHE A 69 -3.70 -8.03 7.10
CA PHE A 69 -2.47 -8.46 7.74
C PHE A 69 -1.63 -7.25 8.18
N LEU A 70 -1.34 -6.32 7.26
CA LEU A 70 -0.56 -5.11 7.57
C LEU A 70 -1.23 -4.26 8.64
N HIS A 71 -2.55 -4.11 8.59
CA HIS A 71 -3.29 -3.36 9.59
C HIS A 71 -3.35 -4.08 10.94
N GLY A 72 -3.60 -5.38 10.95
CA GLY A 72 -3.79 -6.16 12.18
C GLY A 72 -2.51 -6.52 12.90
N VAL A 73 -1.44 -6.83 12.18
CA VAL A 73 -0.16 -7.31 12.74
C VAL A 73 0.82 -6.16 12.95
N LEU A 74 0.85 -5.20 12.03
CA LEU A 74 1.84 -4.10 12.04
C LEU A 74 1.21 -2.73 12.35
N SER A 75 -0.12 -2.62 12.41
CA SER A 75 -0.83 -1.33 12.49
C SER A 75 -0.51 -0.39 11.33
N TRP A 76 -0.21 -0.95 10.15
CA TRP A 76 0.13 -0.18 8.95
C TRP A 76 -1.05 -0.09 8.00
N SER A 77 -1.27 1.11 7.47
CA SER A 77 -2.16 1.35 6.34
C SER A 77 -1.35 1.61 5.08
N LEU A 78 -1.58 0.80 4.04
CA LEU A 78 -1.03 1.09 2.72
C LEU A 78 -1.73 2.32 2.15
N ARG A 79 -1.02 3.44 2.13
CA ARG A 79 -1.50 4.66 1.49
C ARG A 79 -1.41 4.45 -0.02
N LYS A 80 -2.56 4.59 -0.70
CA LYS A 80 -2.54 4.79 -2.15
C LYS A 80 -1.83 6.13 -2.35
N ALA A 81 -0.75 6.18 -3.13
CA ALA A 81 -0.21 7.46 -3.58
C ALA A 81 -1.38 8.29 -4.09
N MET A 82 -1.48 9.55 -3.65
CA MET A 82 -2.60 10.43 -3.96
C MET A 82 -2.98 10.30 -5.43
N GLN A 83 -4.12 9.69 -5.72
CA GLN A 83 -4.75 9.75 -7.04
C GLN A 83 -5.39 11.13 -7.22
N ALA A 84 -4.63 12.20 -6.93
CA ALA A 84 -5.07 13.58 -7.11
C ALA A 84 -5.43 13.87 -8.59
N ALA A 85 -4.98 13.03 -9.51
CA ALA A 85 -5.32 13.10 -10.93
C ALA A 85 -6.74 12.65 -11.30
N GLN A 86 -7.51 12.01 -10.41
CA GLN A 86 -8.79 11.39 -10.81
C GLN A 86 -10.05 12.24 -10.62
N LYS A 87 -9.96 13.44 -10.02
CA LYS A 87 -11.10 14.34 -9.89
C LYS A 87 -10.72 15.73 -10.35
N LEU A 88 -10.82 15.97 -11.67
CA LEU A 88 -10.86 17.33 -12.19
C LEU A 88 -12.17 17.97 -11.68
N PRO A 89 -12.12 19.10 -10.95
CA PRO A 89 -13.31 19.90 -10.68
C PRO A 89 -14.02 20.26 -11.99
N LYS A 90 -15.36 20.44 -11.98
CA LYS A 90 -16.09 20.79 -13.21
C LYS A 90 -15.57 22.09 -13.85
N ASP A 91 -15.07 22.99 -13.03
CA ASP A 91 -14.54 24.32 -13.32
C ASP A 91 -13.00 24.37 -13.40
N TRP A 92 -12.32 23.24 -13.53
CA TRP A 92 -10.85 23.17 -13.50
C TRP A 92 -10.18 24.14 -14.51
N LYS A 93 -10.80 24.36 -15.67
CA LYS A 93 -10.28 25.30 -16.68
C LYS A 93 -10.30 26.74 -16.19
N GLU A 94 -11.39 27.16 -15.55
CA GLU A 94 -11.54 28.52 -15.00
C GLU A 94 -10.54 28.74 -13.86
N GLN A 95 -10.35 27.74 -12.99
CA GLN A 95 -9.35 27.80 -11.93
C GLN A 95 -7.92 27.93 -12.49
N CYS A 96 -7.59 27.18 -13.54
CA CYS A 96 -6.29 27.32 -14.22
C CYS A 96 -6.10 28.72 -14.81
N TRP A 97 -7.12 29.28 -15.46
CA TRP A 97 -7.06 30.65 -16.00
C TRP A 97 -6.92 31.70 -14.91
N HIS A 98 -7.69 31.62 -13.83
CA HIS A 98 -7.59 32.55 -12.71
C HIS A 98 -6.20 32.54 -12.06
N VAL A 99 -5.61 31.36 -11.87
CA VAL A 99 -4.24 31.23 -11.35
C VAL A 99 -3.22 31.80 -12.33
N PHE A 100 -3.38 31.54 -13.62
CA PHE A 100 -2.51 32.09 -14.66
C PHE A 100 -2.53 33.62 -14.65
N PHE A 101 -3.72 34.24 -14.66
CA PHE A 101 -3.85 35.69 -14.64
C PHE A 101 -3.35 36.32 -13.35
N ARG A 102 -3.60 35.69 -12.19
CA ARG A 102 -3.02 36.16 -10.91
C ARG A 102 -1.50 36.14 -10.93
N LYS A 103 -0.89 35.08 -11.48
CA LYS A 103 0.57 35.01 -11.63
C LYS A 103 1.09 36.08 -12.58
N ALA A 104 0.48 36.25 -13.75
CA ALA A 104 0.87 37.28 -14.71
C ALA A 104 0.75 38.69 -14.13
N HIS A 105 -0.32 38.97 -13.38
CA HIS A 105 -0.52 40.23 -12.68
C HIS A 105 0.56 40.46 -11.61
N LEU A 106 0.85 39.46 -10.78
CA LEU A 106 1.91 39.54 -9.78
C LEU A 106 3.29 39.77 -10.39
N ILE A 107 3.61 39.08 -11.50
CA ILE A 107 4.86 39.27 -12.25
C ILE A 107 4.95 40.70 -12.78
N LYS A 108 3.88 41.22 -13.37
CA LYS A 108 3.81 42.60 -13.87
C LYS A 108 3.95 43.64 -12.75
N GLU A 109 3.27 43.44 -11.62
CA GLU A 109 3.28 44.41 -10.52
C GLU A 109 4.59 44.42 -9.74
N ASN A 110 5.22 43.25 -9.56
CA ASN A 110 6.44 43.12 -8.77
C ASN A 110 7.73 43.06 -9.62
N ASP A 111 7.62 43.32 -10.93
CA ASP A 111 8.72 43.26 -11.91
C ASP A 111 9.63 42.03 -11.73
N ILE A 112 9.00 40.86 -11.57
CA ILE A 112 9.71 39.60 -11.35
C ILE A 112 10.25 39.11 -12.69
N PRO A 113 11.59 39.02 -12.88
CA PRO A 113 12.20 38.59 -14.14
C PRO A 113 11.96 37.10 -14.46
#